data_AF-A0A5B9VVA7-F1
#
_entry.id   AF-A0A5B9VVA7-F1
#
_cell.length_a   1.000
_cell.length_b   1.000
_cell.length_c   1.000
_cell.angle_alpha   90.00
_cell.angle_beta   90.00
_cell.angle_gamma   90.00
#
_symmetry.space_group_name_H-M   'P 1'
#
loop_
_entity.id
_entity.type
_entity.pdbx_description
1 polymer ?
#
loop_
_entity_poly.entity_id
_entity_poly.type
_entity_poly.pdbx_seq_one_letter_code
_entity_poly.pdbx_strand_id
1 'polypeptide(L)'
;MARPKKPKKPKRDEARENRITMEIVVDAYDESERAAGWYCYLEEKLNFPFPARCIKERAISPLGTGDEVEVVGMAPEDECMREMFVEISWAKKRTLAVPLSQLEVVHGDDETRQAVEDWHYWVATGYEC
;
A
#
# COMPACT_ATOMS: atom_id res chain seq x y z
N MET A 1 6.31 -26.20 16.59
CA MET A 1 5.85 -25.12 15.70
C MET A 1 7.07 -24.36 15.23
N ALA A 2 7.35 -24.34 13.92
CA ALA A 2 8.47 -23.58 13.38
C ALA A 2 8.17 -22.08 13.55
N ARG A 3 9.09 -21.33 14.15
CA ARG A 3 8.99 -19.87 14.22
C ARG A 3 9.00 -19.34 12.78
N PRO A 4 8.06 -18.48 12.36
CA PRO A 4 8.11 -17.87 11.04
C PRO A 4 9.45 -17.13 10.91
N LYS A 5 10.20 -17.42 9.84
CA LYS A 5 11.44 -16.68 9.55
C LYS A 5 11.06 -15.21 9.37
N LYS A 6 11.69 -14.31 10.15
CA LYS A 6 11.51 -12.86 9.94
C LYS A 6 11.80 -12.55 8.47
N PRO A 7 10.91 -11.83 7.77
CA PRO A 7 11.16 -11.42 6.39
C PRO A 7 12.48 -10.64 6.35
N LYS A 8 13.32 -10.98 5.37
CA LYS A 8 14.60 -10.30 5.18
C LYS A 8 14.29 -8.89 4.68
N LYS A 9 14.72 -7.87 5.41
CA LYS A 9 14.56 -6.48 4.99
C LYS A 9 15.11 -6.29 3.57
N PRO A 10 14.45 -5.48 2.73
CA PRO A 10 14.96 -5.17 1.40
C PRO A 10 16.34 -4.51 1.51
N LYS A 11 17.12 -4.59 0.43
CA LYS A 11 18.34 -3.76 0.32
C LYS A 11 17.89 -2.30 0.20
N ARG A 12 18.63 -1.40 0.84
CA ARG A 12 18.37 0.03 0.79
C ARG A 12 18.40 0.53 -0.66
N ASP A 13 17.35 1.23 -1.05
CA ASP A 13 17.21 1.85 -2.38
C ASP A 13 17.20 3.38 -2.19
N GLU A 14 18.33 4.04 -2.49
CA GLU A 14 18.48 5.48 -2.24
C GLU A 14 17.47 6.33 -3.01
N ALA A 15 17.00 5.88 -4.18
CA ALA A 15 16.01 6.63 -4.94
C ALA A 15 14.63 6.59 -4.26
N ARG A 16 14.26 5.44 -3.67
CA ARG A 16 13.03 5.30 -2.88
C ARG A 16 13.15 6.05 -1.55
N GLU A 17 14.26 5.88 -0.84
CA GLU A 17 14.52 6.57 0.43
C GLU A 17 14.47 8.10 0.26
N ASN A 18 15.03 8.64 -0.82
CA ASN A 18 14.98 10.06 -1.11
C ASN A 18 13.54 10.54 -1.37
N ARG A 19 12.77 9.84 -2.21
CA ARG A 19 11.37 10.17 -2.46
C ARG A 19 10.52 10.08 -1.19
N ILE A 20 10.69 9.01 -0.41
CA ILE A 20 10.00 8.85 0.87
C ILE A 20 10.32 10.03 1.79
N THR A 21 11.60 10.36 1.98
CA THR A 21 12.02 11.41 2.92
C THR A 21 11.67 12.82 2.45
N MET A 22 11.78 13.09 1.15
CA MET A 22 11.68 14.44 0.58
C MET A 22 10.34 14.75 -0.10
N GLU A 23 9.47 13.76 -0.27
CA GLU A 23 8.13 13.95 -0.86
C GLU A 23 7.00 13.38 0.01
N ILE A 24 7.20 12.25 0.68
CA ILE A 24 6.10 11.53 1.37
C ILE A 24 6.01 11.90 2.85
N VAL A 25 7.10 11.76 3.61
CA VAL A 25 7.14 12.01 5.06
C VAL A 25 7.91 13.29 5.41
N VAL A 26 7.82 14.28 4.52
CA VAL A 26 8.47 15.59 4.69
C VAL A 26 7.96 16.25 5.95
N ASP A 27 8.88 16.67 6.82
CA ASP A 27 8.58 17.32 8.09
C ASP A 27 7.62 16.54 9.00
N ALA A 28 7.52 15.22 8.83
CA ALA A 28 6.75 14.36 9.74
C ALA A 28 7.55 14.04 11.00
N TYR A 29 7.08 14.51 12.16
CA TYR A 29 7.69 14.33 13.46
C TYR A 29 7.18 13.07 14.18
N ASP A 30 5.95 12.65 13.90
CA ASP A 30 5.35 11.45 14.49
C ASP A 30 4.75 10.48 13.46
N GLU A 31 4.29 9.34 13.96
CA GLU A 31 3.64 8.27 13.21
C GLU A 31 2.40 8.80 12.45
N SER A 32 1.52 9.54 13.13
CA SER A 32 0.28 10.05 12.53
C SER A 32 0.56 10.97 11.33
N GLU A 33 1.56 11.84 11.46
CA GLU A 33 2.00 12.72 10.38
C GLU A 33 2.60 11.92 9.20
N ARG A 34 3.32 10.83 9.47
CA ARG A 34 3.80 9.92 8.41
C ARG A 34 2.64 9.20 7.72
N ALA A 35 1.65 8.76 8.48
CA ALA A 35 0.46 8.11 7.93
C ALA A 35 -0.29 9.07 6.99
N ALA A 36 -0.49 10.32 7.41
CA ALA A 36 -1.10 11.36 6.59
C ALA A 36 -0.27 11.66 5.32
N GLY A 37 1.05 11.74 5.45
CA GLY A 37 1.95 11.92 4.31
C GLY A 37 1.86 10.80 3.28
N TRP A 38 1.85 9.54 3.75
CA TRP A 38 1.63 8.37 2.90
C TRP A 38 0.25 8.38 2.24
N TYR A 39 -0.79 8.71 3.00
CA TYR A 39 -2.16 8.78 2.48
C TYR A 39 -2.26 9.79 1.34
N CYS A 40 -1.80 11.03 1.57
CA CYS A 40 -1.80 12.10 0.57
C CYS A 40 -1.00 11.71 -0.69
N TYR A 41 0.20 11.16 -0.52
CA TYR A 41 1.03 10.73 -1.64
C TYR A 41 0.35 9.63 -2.47
N LEU A 42 -0.20 8.60 -1.82
CA LEU A 42 -0.88 7.51 -2.52
C LEU A 42 -2.17 7.98 -3.19
N GLU A 43 -2.96 8.83 -2.53
CA GLU A 43 -4.18 9.39 -3.11
C GLU A 43 -3.88 10.23 -4.36
N GLU A 44 -2.76 10.98 -4.37
CA GLU A 44 -2.33 11.75 -5.54
C GLU A 44 -1.78 10.86 -6.67
N LYS A 45 -0.98 9.83 -6.34
CA LYS A 45 -0.21 9.05 -7.33
C LYS A 45 -0.93 7.83 -7.88
N LEU A 46 -1.93 7.30 -7.18
CA LEU A 46 -2.69 6.16 -7.65
C LEU A 46 -3.76 6.62 -8.65
N ASN A 47 -3.58 6.29 -9.91
CA ASN A 47 -4.56 6.60 -10.95
C ASN A 47 -5.66 5.54 -10.98
N PHE A 48 -6.77 5.84 -10.31
CA PHE A 48 -7.94 4.96 -10.23
C PHE A 48 -8.87 5.07 -11.46
N PRO A 49 -9.58 3.99 -11.83
CA PRO A 49 -9.41 2.64 -11.33
C PRO A 49 -8.24 1.91 -12.01
N PHE A 50 -7.62 0.96 -11.32
CA PHE A 50 -6.60 0.10 -11.90
C PHE A 50 -6.74 -1.37 -11.48
N PRO A 51 -6.48 -2.34 -12.38
CA PRO A 51 -6.47 -3.76 -12.02
C PRO A 51 -5.23 -4.11 -11.21
N ALA A 52 -5.47 -4.85 -10.13
CA ALA A 52 -4.45 -5.36 -9.23
C ALA A 52 -4.65 -6.85 -8.98
N ARG A 53 -3.59 -7.52 -8.51
CA ARG A 53 -3.60 -8.93 -8.15
C ARG A 53 -3.17 -9.09 -6.70
N CYS A 54 -3.89 -9.92 -5.95
CA CYS A 54 -3.50 -10.28 -4.60
C CYS A 54 -2.25 -11.18 -4.64
N ILE A 55 -1.18 -10.76 -3.97
CA ILE A 55 0.10 -11.48 -3.88
C ILE A 55 0.34 -12.10 -2.50
N LYS A 56 -0.51 -11.78 -1.52
CA LYS A 56 -0.36 -12.23 -0.14
C LYS A 56 -1.69 -12.24 0.59
N GLU A 57 -2.01 -13.36 1.22
CA GLU A 57 -3.21 -13.46 2.05
C GLU A 57 -3.06 -12.68 3.36
N ARG A 58 -4.16 -12.04 3.78
CA ARG A 58 -4.28 -11.33 5.06
C ARG A 58 -5.59 -11.77 5.72
N ALA A 59 -5.57 -12.10 7.00
CA ALA A 59 -6.76 -12.55 7.73
C ALA A 59 -7.93 -11.55 7.74
N ILE A 60 -7.64 -10.27 7.50
CA ILE A 60 -8.62 -9.18 7.42
C ILE A 60 -9.19 -8.98 6.00
N SER A 61 -8.68 -9.71 5.02
CA SER A 61 -9.06 -9.63 3.62
C SER A 61 -9.63 -10.99 3.17
N PRO A 62 -10.72 -11.02 2.37
CA PRO A 62 -11.24 -12.26 1.82
C PRO A 62 -10.43 -12.76 0.61
N LEU A 63 -9.47 -11.98 0.10
CA LEU A 63 -8.73 -12.29 -1.12
C LEU A 63 -7.73 -13.43 -0.91
N GLY A 64 -7.76 -14.40 -1.83
CA GLY A 64 -6.74 -15.42 -1.99
C GLY A 64 -5.58 -14.93 -2.87
N THR A 65 -4.43 -15.56 -2.75
CA THR A 65 -3.29 -15.25 -3.64
C THR A 65 -3.65 -15.59 -5.08
N GLY A 66 -3.45 -14.64 -6.00
CA GLY A 66 -3.79 -14.77 -7.42
C GLY A 66 -5.13 -14.14 -7.81
N ASP A 67 -5.97 -13.76 -6.83
CA ASP A 67 -7.24 -13.07 -7.12
C ASP A 67 -6.97 -11.72 -7.78
N GLU A 68 -7.65 -11.46 -8.89
CA GLU A 68 -7.62 -10.18 -9.60
C GLU A 68 -8.81 -9.32 -9.17
N VAL A 69 -8.53 -8.06 -8.87
CA VAL A 69 -9.48 -7.07 -8.35
C VAL A 69 -9.26 -5.74 -9.05
N GLU A 70 -10.30 -4.91 -9.09
CA GLU A 70 -10.17 -3.52 -9.54
C GLU A 70 -10.12 -2.61 -8.32
N VAL A 71 -9.01 -1.89 -8.16
CA VAL A 71 -8.85 -0.87 -7.13
C VAL A 71 -9.51 0.40 -7.62
N VAL A 72 -10.41 0.97 -6.83
CA VAL A 72 -11.27 2.09 -7.24
C VAL A 72 -11.05 3.36 -6.44
N GLY A 73 -10.28 3.31 -5.36
CA GLY A 73 -9.93 4.48 -4.55
C GLY A 73 -9.12 4.13 -3.31
N MET A 74 -8.72 5.15 -2.56
CA MET A 74 -8.24 4.99 -1.18
C MET A 74 -9.41 4.65 -0.26
N ALA A 75 -9.15 3.86 0.79
CA ALA A 75 -10.11 3.71 1.89
C ALA A 75 -10.14 5.00 2.73
N PRO A 76 -11.14 5.22 3.60
CA PRO A 76 -11.17 6.38 4.50
C PRO A 76 -9.84 6.58 5.27
N GLU A 77 -9.40 7.82 5.37
CA GLU A 77 -8.10 8.20 5.97
C GLU A 77 -7.94 7.68 7.41
N ASP A 78 -9.02 7.70 8.20
CA ASP A 78 -9.04 7.24 9.60
C ASP A 78 -8.77 5.73 9.74
N GLU A 79 -9.10 4.93 8.73
CA GLU A 79 -8.73 3.51 8.64
C GLU A 79 -7.28 3.31 8.20
N CYS A 80 -6.65 4.34 7.59
CA CYS A 80 -5.30 4.29 7.04
C CYS A 80 -4.20 4.74 8.01
N MET A 81 -4.53 5.11 9.25
CA MET A 81 -3.58 5.70 10.20
C MET A 81 -2.43 4.79 10.65
N ARG A 82 -2.43 3.49 10.33
CA ARG A 82 -1.35 2.53 10.67
C ARG A 82 -0.87 1.69 9.49
N GLU A 83 -1.71 1.54 8.47
CA GLU A 83 -1.44 0.78 7.26
C GLU A 83 -2.33 1.37 6.16
N MET A 84 -1.83 1.45 4.94
CA MET A 84 -2.61 1.98 3.82
C MET A 84 -3.57 0.91 3.28
N PHE A 85 -4.86 1.28 3.25
CA PHE A 85 -5.93 0.49 2.67
C PHE A 85 -6.46 1.15 1.40
N VAL A 86 -6.84 0.33 0.44
CA VAL A 86 -7.52 0.77 -0.78
C VAL A 86 -8.86 0.08 -0.90
N GLU A 87 -9.81 0.75 -1.54
CA GLU A 87 -11.10 0.19 -1.87
C GLU A 87 -11.02 -0.60 -3.17
N ILE A 88 -11.51 -1.83 -3.14
CA ILE A 88 -11.73 -2.65 -4.34
C ILE A 88 -13.22 -2.72 -4.67
N SER A 89 -13.53 -2.84 -5.96
CA SER A 89 -14.89 -3.15 -6.41
C SER A 89 -15.31 -4.52 -5.87
N TRP A 90 -16.39 -4.56 -5.07
CA TRP A 90 -16.84 -5.76 -4.37
C TRP A 90 -18.36 -5.95 -4.48
N ALA A 91 -18.81 -7.10 -4.97
CA ALA A 91 -20.23 -7.49 -5.02
C ALA A 91 -21.19 -6.37 -5.54
N LYS A 92 -21.46 -6.37 -6.84
CA LYS A 92 -22.35 -5.42 -7.56
C LYS A 92 -21.93 -3.96 -7.43
N LYS A 93 -22.26 -3.30 -6.31
CA LYS A 93 -22.15 -1.85 -6.11
C LYS A 93 -21.54 -1.48 -4.76
N ARG A 94 -20.89 -2.43 -4.09
CA ARG A 94 -20.18 -2.14 -2.84
C ARG A 94 -18.70 -2.04 -3.12
N THR A 95 -17.99 -1.39 -2.23
CA THR A 95 -16.54 -1.45 -2.16
C THR A 95 -16.15 -2.19 -0.89
N LEU A 96 -14.91 -2.69 -0.87
CA LEU A 96 -14.31 -3.32 0.30
C LEU A 96 -12.89 -2.79 0.46
N ALA A 97 -12.57 -2.28 1.65
CA ALA A 97 -11.22 -1.89 1.99
C ALA A 97 -10.33 -3.12 2.19
N VAL A 98 -9.18 -3.14 1.52
CA VAL A 98 -8.18 -4.21 1.63
C VAL A 98 -6.78 -3.59 1.77
N PRO A 99 -5.86 -4.21 2.54
CA PRO A 99 -4.48 -3.74 2.63
C PRO A 99 -3.82 -3.59 1.26
N LEU A 100 -3.28 -2.40 0.96
CA LEU A 100 -2.52 -2.16 -0.27
C LEU A 100 -1.26 -3.03 -0.33
N SER A 101 -0.67 -3.34 0.84
CA SER A 101 0.51 -4.20 1.00
C SER A 101 0.32 -5.64 0.50
N GLN A 102 -0.92 -6.02 0.18
CA GLN A 102 -1.26 -7.35 -0.32
C GLN A 102 -1.46 -7.39 -1.85
N LEU A 103 -1.47 -6.23 -2.51
CA LEU A 103 -1.80 -6.09 -3.93
C LEU A 103 -0.55 -5.73 -4.74
N GLU A 104 -0.46 -6.24 -5.96
CA GLU A 104 0.45 -5.75 -7.00
C GLU A 104 -0.35 -5.18 -8.18
N VAL A 105 0.19 -4.17 -8.86
CA VAL A 105 -0.44 -3.57 -10.04
C VAL A 105 -0.27 -4.52 -11.23
N VAL A 106 -1.38 -4.97 -11.82
CA VAL A 106 -1.36 -5.80 -13.05
C VAL A 106 -1.18 -4.91 -14.27
N HIS A 107 -1.98 -3.85 -14.35
CA HIS A 107 -1.91 -2.84 -15.39
C HIS A 107 -2.17 -1.46 -14.78
N GLY A 108 -1.30 -0.50 -15.07
CA GLY A 108 -1.37 0.87 -14.57
C GLY A 108 -0.30 1.71 -15.27
N ASP A 109 -0.23 3.00 -14.97
CA ASP A 109 0.90 3.84 -15.36
C ASP A 109 2.09 3.65 -14.41
N ASP A 110 3.21 4.28 -14.76
CA ASP A 110 4.46 4.17 -14.02
C ASP A 110 4.38 4.84 -12.64
N GLU A 111 3.56 5.89 -12.48
CA GLU A 111 3.34 6.56 -11.20
C GLU A 111 2.60 5.62 -10.22
N THR A 112 1.52 4.99 -10.68
CA THR A 112 0.73 4.03 -9.88
C THR A 112 1.62 2.84 -9.46
N ARG A 113 2.40 2.28 -10.39
CA ARG A 113 3.33 1.18 -10.07
C ARG A 113 4.38 1.63 -9.05
N GLN A 114 5.01 2.78 -9.26
CA GLN A 114 6.03 3.29 -8.35
C GLN A 114 5.48 3.49 -6.93
N ALA A 115 4.30 4.10 -6.82
CA ALA A 115 3.67 4.40 -5.53
C ALA A 115 3.34 3.11 -4.74
N VAL A 116 2.79 2.09 -5.41
CA VAL A 116 2.52 0.79 -4.78
C VAL A 116 3.81 0.10 -4.36
N GLU A 117 4.86 0.13 -5.20
CA GLU A 117 6.15 -0.46 -4.86
C GLU A 117 6.88 0.26 -3.72
N ASP A 118 6.72 1.58 -3.61
CA ASP A 118 7.26 2.37 -2.49
C ASP A 118 6.59 2.01 -1.19
N TRP A 119 5.27 1.84 -1.21
CA TRP A 119 4.54 1.34 -0.05
C TRP A 119 5.01 -0.06 0.35
N HIS A 120 5.20 -0.97 -0.61
CA HIS A 120 5.78 -2.29 -0.35
C HIS A 120 7.17 -2.21 0.26
N TYR A 121 8.02 -1.31 -0.24
CA TYR A 121 9.36 -1.08 0.29
C TYR A 121 9.32 -0.59 1.75
N TRP A 122 8.46 0.38 2.06
CA TRP A 122 8.26 0.92 3.40
C TRP A 122 7.87 -0.17 4.39
N VAL A 123 6.83 -0.94 4.06
CA VAL A 123 6.32 -2.05 4.90
C VAL A 123 7.37 -3.15 5.06
N ALA A 124 8.07 -3.53 3.99
CA ALA A 124 9.10 -4.57 4.04
C ALA A 124 10.35 -4.15 4.84
N THR A 125 10.64 -2.85 4.89
CA THR A 125 11.72 -2.29 5.72
C THR A 125 11.34 -2.29 7.21
N GLY A 126 10.04 -2.33 7.49
CA GLY A 126 9.46 -2.32 8.83
C GLY A 126 9.45 -0.92 9.44
N TYR A 127 9.25 0.09 8.59
CA TYR A 127 8.94 1.44 9.05
C TYR A 127 7.47 1.52 9.45
N GLU A 128 7.18 2.42 10.38
CA GLU A 128 5.86 2.56 11.00
C GLU A 128 5.25 3.93 10.64
N CYS A 129 3.96 3.87 10.35
CA CYS A 129 3.02 4.97 10.25
C CYS A 129 2.18 4.99 11.51
#